data_AF-B7Q332-F1
#
_entry.id   AF-B7Q332-F1
#
_cell.length_a   1.000
_cell.length_b   1.000
_cell.length_c   1.000
_cell.angle_alpha   90.00
_cell.angle_beta   90.00
_cell.angle_gamma   90.00
#
_symmetry.space_group_name_H-M   'P 1'
#
loop_
_entity.id
_entity.type
_entity.pdbx_description
1 polymer ?
#
loop_
_entity_poly.entity_id
_entity_poly.type
_entity_poly.pdbx_seq_one_letter_code
_entity_poly.pdbx_strand_id
1 'polypeptide(L)' 'MAGRSLLRLPAWPSCRAASSLPQEARVVVCGGGVVGCSVAYHLARDFGVTDVVVLEKDV' A
#
# COMPACT_ATOMS: atom_id res chain seq x y z
N MET A 1 -24.29 18.63 -3.48
CA MET A 1 -24.78 18.38 -2.11
C MET A 1 -24.70 16.87 -1.87
N ALA A 2 -23.76 16.27 -1.15
CA ALA A 2 -22.84 16.78 -0.13
C ALA A 2 -21.45 16.09 -0.20
N GLY A 3 -20.40 16.83 0.16
CA GLY A 3 -19.26 16.27 0.90
C GLY A 3 -18.17 15.49 0.14
N ARG A 4 -17.55 16.06 -0.90
CA ARG A 4 -16.23 15.61 -1.41
C ARG A 4 -15.16 16.71 -1.30
N SER A 5 -15.24 17.50 -0.24
CA SER A 5 -14.28 18.55 0.05
C SER A 5 -13.92 18.45 1.53
N LEU A 6 -12.61 18.41 1.83
CA LEU A 6 -11.99 18.49 3.17
C LEU A 6 -11.56 17.19 3.88
N LEU A 7 -11.17 16.16 3.15
CA LEU A 7 -9.98 15.41 3.57
C LEU A 7 -8.89 15.72 2.56
N ARG A 8 -7.99 16.65 2.93
CA ARG A 8 -6.67 16.73 2.28
C ARG A 8 -5.99 15.40 2.61
N LEU A 9 -6.26 14.39 1.79
CA LEU A 9 -5.43 13.19 1.79
C LEU A 9 -3.99 13.70 1.59
N PRO A 10 -3.02 13.25 2.40
CA PRO A 10 -1.62 13.50 2.07
C PRO A 10 -1.39 13.12 0.62
N ALA A 11 -0.38 13.70 -0.03
CA ALA A 11 0.00 13.33 -1.40
C ALA A 11 0.53 11.88 -1.41
N TRP A 12 -0.34 10.91 -1.14
CA TRP A 12 -0.08 9.53 -1.43
C TRP A 12 -0.02 9.45 -2.95
N PRO A 13 1.11 8.98 -3.50
CA PRO A 13 1.17 8.71 -4.93
C PRO A 13 -0.05 7.86 -5.27
N SER A 14 -0.79 8.29 -6.30
CA SER A 14 -1.94 7.54 -6.80
C SER A 14 -1.55 6.07 -6.87
N CYS A 15 -2.26 5.21 -6.13
CA CYS A 15 -2.05 3.76 -6.13
C CYS A 15 -2.36 3.24 -7.53
N ARG A 16 -1.43 3.39 -8.46
CA ARG A 16 -1.53 2.88 -9.82
C ARG A 16 -1.26 1.38 -9.73
N ALA A 17 -2.22 0.59 -10.17
CA ALA A 17 -1.93 -0.79 -10.53
C ALA A 17 -0.82 -0.77 -11.59
N ALA A 18 0.38 -1.22 -11.22
CA ALA A 18 1.49 -1.33 -12.15
C ALA A 18 1.16 -2.44 -13.16
N SER A 19 1.40 -2.19 -14.45
CA SER A 19 1.20 -3.16 -15.53
C SER A 19 2.16 -4.36 -15.46
N SER A 20 3.19 -4.27 -14.61
CA SER A 20 4.20 -5.30 -14.35
C SER A 20 4.61 -5.25 -12.88
N LEU A 21 4.93 -6.40 -12.29
CA LEU A 21 5.53 -6.45 -10.96
C LEU A 21 6.86 -5.69 -10.94
N PRO A 22 7.17 -4.95 -9.87
CA PRO A 22 8.46 -4.30 -9.73
C PRO A 22 9.59 -5.33 -9.66
N GLN A 23 10.77 -4.99 -10.17
CA GLN A 23 11.95 -5.89 -10.16
C GLN A 23 12.60 -5.97 -8.77
N GLU A 24 12.44 -4.92 -7.97
CA GLU A 24 12.95 -4.80 -6.61
C GLU A 24 11.89 -4.13 -5.74
N ALA A 25 11.95 -4.40 -4.44
CA ALA A 25 11.10 -3.76 -3.46
C ALA A 25 11.90 -3.52 -2.18
N ARG A 26 11.73 -2.37 -1.54
CA ARG A 26 12.33 -2.09 -0.23
C ARG A 26 11.81 -3.05 0.84
N VAL A 27 10.52 -3.39 0.81
CA VAL A 27 9.90 -4.36 1.73
C VAL A 27 8.95 -5.29 0.99
N VAL A 28 9.08 -6.58 1.26
CA VAL A 28 8.11 -7.60 0.84
C VAL A 28 7.41 -8.19 2.07
N VAL A 29 6.09 -8.08 2.13
CA VAL A 29 5.25 -8.70 3.16
C VAL A 29 4.68 -10.00 2.60
N CYS A 30 4.95 -11.13 3.28
CA CYS A 30 4.42 -12.44 2.91
C CYS A 30 3.18 -12.77 3.75
N GLY A 31 2.03 -12.88 3.11
CA GLY A 31 0.71 -13.04 3.72
C GLY A 31 -0.16 -11.78 3.55
N GLY A 32 -1.27 -11.91 2.84
CA GLY A 32 -2.22 -10.82 2.53
C GLY A 32 -3.35 -10.66 3.55
N GLY A 33 -3.35 -11.46 4.62
CA GLY A 33 -4.34 -11.38 5.70
C GLY A 33 -4.27 -10.10 6.54
N VAL A 34 -5.07 -10.05 7.61
CA VAL A 34 -5.24 -8.87 8.49
C VAL A 34 -3.90 -8.32 8.99
N VAL A 35 -3.01 -9.20 9.43
CA VAL A 35 -1.70 -8.80 9.95
C VAL A 35 -0.81 -8.24 8.84
N GLY A 36 -0.74 -8.89 7.68
CA GLY A 36 0.09 -8.43 6.57
C GLY A 36 -0.36 -7.08 6.01
N CYS A 37 -1.68 -6.89 5.85
CA CYS A 37 -2.25 -5.61 5.46
C CYS A 37 -1.98 -4.51 6.49
N SER A 38 -2.10 -4.83 7.79
CA SER A 38 -1.80 -3.88 8.87
C SER A 38 -0.33 -3.44 8.83
N VAL A 39 0.59 -4.37 8.64
CA VAL A 39 2.02 -4.07 8.50
C VAL A 39 2.26 -3.15 7.30
N ALA A 40 1.75 -3.48 6.11
CA ALA A 40 1.90 -2.65 4.92
C ALA A 40 1.31 -1.24 5.12
N TYR A 41 0.17 -1.15 5.79
CA TYR A 41 -0.47 0.12 6.12
C TYR A 41 0.39 1.00 7.02
N HIS A 42 0.90 0.46 8.12
CA HIS A 42 1.74 1.22 9.05
C HIS A 42 3.08 1.60 8.42
N LEU A 43 3.67 0.72 7.60
CA LEU A 43 4.86 1.03 6.80
C LEU A 43 4.62 2.23 5.88
N ALA A 44 3.48 2.28 5.18
CA ALA A 44 3.16 3.38 4.30
C ALA A 44 2.77 4.67 5.05
N ARG A 45 1.89 4.57 6.05
CA ARG A 45 1.30 5.72 6.74
C ARG A 45 2.24 6.35 7.75
N ASP A 46 2.82 5.53 8.64
CA ASP A 46 3.54 6.03 9.81
C ASP A 46 5.04 6.16 9.52
N PHE A 47 5.58 5.32 8.63
CA PHE A 47 6.99 5.31 8.26
C PHE A 47 7.28 5.85 6.85
N GLY A 48 6.24 6.18 6.07
CA GLY A 48 6.40 6.79 4.74
C GLY A 48 7.04 5.87 3.70
N VAL A 49 7.02 4.55 3.91
CA VAL A 49 7.56 3.57 2.95
C VAL A 49 6.60 3.45 1.77
N THR A 50 7.05 3.88 0.60
CA THR A 50 6.22 3.90 -0.62
C THR A 50 6.39 2.67 -1.51
N ASP A 51 7.43 1.87 -1.26
CA ASP A 51 7.81 0.70 -2.05
C ASP A 51 7.65 -0.58 -1.22
N VAL A 52 6.38 -1.00 -1.09
CA VAL A 52 5.97 -2.20 -0.34
C VAL A 52 5.19 -3.11 -1.28
N VAL A 53 5.63 -4.37 -1.37
CA VAL A 53 4.92 -5.44 -2.08
C VAL A 53 4.32 -6.40 -1.06
N VAL A 54 3.04 -6.74 -1.22
CA VAL A 54 2.38 -7.78 -0.43
C VAL A 54 2.14 -8.98 -1.34
N LEU A 55 2.64 -10.15 -0.95
CA LEU A 55 2.43 -11.42 -1.64
C LEU A 55 1.50 -12.30 -0.82
N GLU A 56 0.57 -12.98 -1.48
CA GLU A 56 -0.27 -14.01 -0.87
C GLU A 56 -0.27 -15.24 -1.77
N LYS A 57 -0.38 -16.42 -1.16
CA LYS A 57 -0.48 -17.67 -1.92
C LYS A 57 -1.86 -17.74 -2.59
N ASP A 58 -1.90 -17.88 -3.92
CA ASP A 58 -3.13 -18.28 -4.62
C ASP A 58 -3.60 -19.65 -4.12
N VAL A 59 -4.90 -19.81 -3.93
CA VAL A 59 -5.55 -21.08 -3.54
C VAL A 59 -6.12 -21.81 -4.72
#